data_AF-A0A293M023-F1
#
_entry.id   AF-A0A293M023-F1
#
_cell.length_a   1.000
_cell.length_b   1.000
_cell.length_c   1.000
_cell.angle_alpha   90.00
_cell.angle_beta   90.00
_cell.angle_gamma   90.00
#
_symmetry.space_group_name_H-M   'P 1'
#
loop_
_entity.id
_entity.type
_entity.pdbx_description
1 polymer ?
#
loop_
_entity_poly.entity_id
_entity_poly.type
_entity_poly.pdbx_seq_one_letter_code
_entity_poly.pdbx_strand_id
1 'polypeptide(L)'
;MKNCSPTHLEPGFHAFGNSVPPHYWTKVEVGKAKFESIVKEHSTFAQRDRLKEKLLEFVNDTTQHPVDIEMRKQADETDEMLLCRNALKVVLAKWNYGTRTHSILVVNGKGQAEFTEKTMKEPININGDVEWETRNFTFNVE
;
A
#
# COMPACT_ATOMS: atom_id res chain seq x y z
N MET A 1 8.62 -28.56 0.32
CA MET A 1 8.75 -27.16 0.78
C MET A 1 10.02 -27.09 1.62
N LYS A 2 11.00 -26.25 1.28
CA LYS A 2 12.15 -26.02 2.18
C LYS A 2 11.62 -25.35 3.45
N ASN A 3 12.06 -25.80 4.62
CA ASN A 3 11.81 -25.14 5.90
C ASN A 3 12.40 -23.73 5.86
N CYS A 4 11.62 -22.75 5.42
CA CYS A 4 11.97 -21.34 5.58
C CYS A 4 11.41 -20.90 6.93
N SER A 5 12.28 -20.76 7.92
CA SER A 5 11.98 -19.94 9.09
C SER A 5 11.66 -18.51 8.65
N PRO A 6 10.87 -17.75 9.42
CA PRO A 6 10.66 -16.33 9.16
C PRO A 6 11.99 -15.60 8.97
N THR A 7 12.05 -14.71 7.98
CA THR A 7 13.22 -13.86 7.75
C THR A 7 13.17 -12.67 8.68
N HIS A 8 14.21 -12.48 9.49
CA HIS A 8 14.39 -11.26 10.28
C HIS A 8 14.90 -10.14 9.37
N LEU A 9 14.31 -8.94 9.48
CA LEU A 9 14.72 -7.76 8.72
C LEU A 9 15.32 -6.73 9.67
N GLU A 10 16.44 -6.14 9.26
CA GLU A 10 17.04 -5.04 9.98
C GLU A 10 16.16 -3.78 9.93
N PRO A 11 16.30 -2.86 10.90
CA PRO A 11 15.59 -1.58 10.88
C PRO A 11 15.79 -0.83 9.56
N GLY A 12 14.70 -0.36 8.97
CA GLY A 12 14.74 0.36 7.70
C GLY A 12 13.41 0.39 6.96
N PHE A 13 13.48 0.77 5.69
CA PHE A 13 12.32 0.84 4.79
C PHE A 13 12.14 -0.47 4.04
N HIS A 14 10.97 -1.09 4.21
CA HIS A 14 10.61 -2.37 3.59
C HIS A 14 9.32 -2.23 2.81
N ALA A 15 9.22 -2.92 1.69
CA ALA A 15 8.02 -2.95 0.85
C ALA A 15 7.83 -4.36 0.31
N PHE A 16 6.57 -4.79 0.28
CA PHE A 16 6.18 -6.13 -0.16
C PHE A 16 5.00 -6.02 -1.13
N GLY A 17 4.93 -6.98 -2.03
CA GLY A 17 3.83 -7.10 -3.00
C GLY A 17 3.64 -8.56 -3.37
N ASN A 18 3.10 -8.80 -4.57
CA ASN A 18 2.83 -10.16 -5.05
C ASN A 18 4.09 -10.93 -5.48
N SER A 19 5.25 -10.28 -5.46
CA SER A 19 6.52 -10.86 -5.86
C SER A 19 7.36 -11.25 -4.64
N VAL A 20 8.19 -12.29 -4.81
CA VAL A 20 9.12 -12.74 -3.77
C VAL A 20 10.42 -11.92 -3.86
N PRO A 21 10.89 -11.30 -2.76
CA PRO A 21 12.20 -10.64 -2.72
C PRO A 21 13.33 -11.55 -3.25
N PRO A 22 14.30 -11.03 -4.00
CA PRO A 22 14.54 -9.61 -4.29
C PRO A 22 13.82 -9.09 -5.55
N HIS A 23 12.97 -9.90 -6.18
CA HIS A 23 12.27 -9.51 -7.41
C HIS A 23 10.97 -8.80 -7.07
N TYR A 24 10.75 -7.63 -7.65
CA TYR A 24 9.58 -6.81 -7.37
C TYR A 24 8.99 -6.27 -8.67
N TRP A 25 7.68 -6.03 -8.66
CA TRP A 25 7.06 -5.20 -9.67
C TRP A 25 7.47 -3.74 -9.46
N THR A 26 7.55 -2.99 -10.55
CA THR A 26 7.97 -1.57 -10.54
C THR A 26 7.22 -0.73 -9.49
N LYS A 27 5.91 -0.95 -9.31
CA LYS A 27 5.11 -0.22 -8.29
C LYS A 27 5.63 -0.37 -6.86
N VAL A 28 6.27 -1.50 -6.53
CA VAL A 28 6.77 -1.77 -5.17
C VAL A 28 8.06 -1.00 -4.93
N GLU A 29 8.95 -0.95 -5.92
CA GLU A 29 10.21 -0.21 -5.84
C GLU A 29 9.95 1.30 -5.78
N VAL A 30 9.12 1.81 -6.70
CA VAL A 30 8.71 3.22 -6.72
C VAL A 30 7.92 3.57 -5.46
N GLY A 31 7.01 2.68 -5.04
CA GLY A 31 6.22 2.85 -3.83
C GLY A 31 7.10 2.94 -2.58
N LYS A 32 8.12 2.09 -2.46
CA LYS A 32 9.11 2.13 -1.37
C LYS A 32 9.83 3.47 -1.34
N ALA A 33 10.35 3.93 -2.48
CA ALA A 33 11.06 5.20 -2.55
C ALA A 33 10.18 6.40 -2.17
N LYS A 34 8.93 6.43 -2.63
CA LYS A 34 7.93 7.45 -2.26
C LYS A 34 7.62 7.41 -0.76
N PHE A 35 7.35 6.21 -0.22
CA PHE A 35 7.09 6.01 1.21
C PHE A 35 8.26 6.51 2.06
N GLU A 36 9.49 6.12 1.70
CA GLU A 36 10.70 6.55 2.39
C GLU A 36 10.86 8.08 2.37
N SER A 37 10.60 8.73 1.24
CA SER A 37 10.63 10.19 1.14
C SER A 37 9.60 10.84 2.09
N ILE A 38 8.36 10.36 2.07
CA ILE A 38 7.27 10.89 2.92
C ILE A 38 7.62 10.76 4.41
N VAL A 39 8.11 9.60 4.82
CA VAL A 39 8.48 9.35 6.23
C VAL A 39 9.64 10.26 6.64
N LYS A 40 10.66 10.43 5.80
CA LYS A 40 11.80 11.32 6.10
C LYS A 40 11.37 12.77 6.24
N GLU A 41 10.51 13.26 5.34
CA GLU A 41 9.99 14.64 5.33
C GLU A 41 9.10 14.95 6.54
N HIS A 42 8.41 13.94 7.08
CA HIS A 42 7.44 14.08 8.17
C HIS A 42 7.79 13.18 9.38
N SER A 43 9.07 13.10 9.73
CA SER A 43 9.61 12.18 10.74
C SER A 43 9.45 12.63 12.20
N THR A 44 8.95 13.85 12.44
CA THR A 44 8.81 14.38 13.81
C THR A 44 7.45 14.07 14.42
N PHE A 45 7.40 13.97 15.75
CA PHE A 45 6.14 13.73 16.47
C PHE A 45 5.08 14.82 16.18
N ALA A 46 5.50 16.08 16.07
CA ALA A 46 4.60 17.20 15.74
C ALA A 46 3.99 17.08 14.33
N GLN A 47 4.64 16.35 13.42
CA GLN A 47 4.16 16.12 12.06
C GLN A 47 3.39 14.81 11.91
N ARG A 48 3.09 14.07 12.98
CA ARG A 48 2.41 12.76 12.92
C ARG A 48 1.12 12.79 12.10
N ASP A 49 0.26 13.79 12.31
CA ASP A 49 -1.01 13.85 11.59
C ASP A 49 -0.81 14.19 10.11
N ARG A 50 0.20 15.02 9.81
CA ARG A 50 0.64 15.30 8.43
C ARG A 50 1.24 14.06 7.76
N LEU A 51 2.03 13.27 8.49
CA LEU A 51 2.56 11.99 8.02
C LEU A 51 1.41 11.04 7.64
N LYS A 52 0.41 10.87 8.51
CA LYS A 52 -0.77 10.03 8.23
C LYS A 52 -1.53 10.53 6.99
N GLU A 53 -1.77 11.82 6.88
CA GLU A 53 -2.40 12.44 5.70
C GLU A 53 -1.63 12.12 4.42
N LYS A 54 -0.30 12.32 4.41
CA LYS A 54 0.54 12.03 3.23
C LYS A 54 0.63 10.55 2.89
N LEU A 55 0.63 9.68 3.89
CA LEU A 55 0.55 8.25 3.65
C LEU A 55 -0.81 7.85 3.05
N LEU A 56 -1.92 8.48 3.45
CA LEU A 56 -3.25 8.25 2.84
C LEU A 56 -3.30 8.73 1.38
N GLU A 57 -2.72 9.89 1.09
CA GLU A 57 -2.58 10.39 -0.29
C GLU A 57 -1.76 9.40 -1.14
N PHE A 58 -0.63 8.93 -0.59
CA PHE A 58 0.28 7.99 -1.25
C PHE A 58 -0.37 6.66 -1.62
N VAL A 59 -1.07 6.01 -0.69
CA VAL A 59 -1.72 4.71 -0.99
C VAL A 59 -2.91 4.85 -1.94
N ASN A 60 -3.44 6.07 -2.10
CA ASN A 60 -4.50 6.38 -3.06
C ASN A 60 -3.97 6.75 -4.46
N ASP A 61 -2.66 6.73 -4.69
CA ASP A 61 -2.01 7.01 -5.97
C ASP A 61 -2.39 5.97 -7.04
N THR A 62 -2.90 6.45 -8.17
CA THR A 62 -3.34 5.64 -9.32
C THR A 62 -2.31 5.62 -10.46
N THR A 63 -1.11 6.14 -10.25
CA THR A 63 -0.02 6.13 -11.24
C THR A 63 0.27 4.69 -11.65
N GLN A 64 0.12 4.41 -12.94
CA GLN A 64 0.45 3.12 -13.54
C GLN A 64 1.91 3.09 -13.96
N HIS A 65 2.56 1.95 -13.76
CA HIS A 65 3.92 1.70 -14.24
C HIS A 65 3.90 0.68 -15.39
N PRO A 66 4.83 0.78 -16.36
CA PRO A 66 4.90 -0.15 -17.48
C PRO A 66 4.95 -1.62 -17.04
N VAL A 67 4.40 -2.52 -17.85
CA VAL A 67 4.48 -3.96 -17.58
C VAL A 67 5.95 -4.41 -17.67
N ASP A 68 6.48 -4.93 -16.58
CA ASP A 68 7.87 -5.37 -16.50
C ASP A 68 8.01 -6.89 -16.60
N ILE A 69 9.26 -7.35 -16.73
CA ILE A 69 9.57 -8.77 -16.92
C ILE A 69 9.20 -9.61 -15.70
N GLU A 70 9.26 -9.06 -14.48
CA GLU A 70 8.93 -9.78 -13.26
C GLU A 70 7.41 -10.01 -13.16
N MET A 71 6.60 -9.05 -13.64
CA MET A 71 5.16 -9.25 -13.82
C MET A 71 4.87 -10.40 -14.78
N ARG A 72 5.55 -10.43 -15.94
CA ARG A 72 5.35 -11.47 -16.97
C ARG A 72 5.79 -12.86 -16.54
N LYS A 73 6.75 -12.96 -15.61
CA LYS A 73 7.11 -14.25 -14.98
C LYS A 73 6.05 -14.75 -14.00
N GLN A 74 5.19 -13.87 -13.48
CA GLN A 74 4.24 -14.18 -12.39
C GLN A 74 2.78 -14.24 -12.84
N ALA A 75 2.44 -13.70 -14.03
CA ALA A 75 1.07 -13.63 -14.51
C ALA A 75 0.97 -13.70 -16.04
N ASP A 76 -0.04 -14.44 -16.52
CA ASP A 76 -0.42 -14.58 -17.94
C ASP A 76 -1.61 -13.67 -18.30
N GLU A 77 -1.73 -12.53 -17.63
CA GLU A 77 -2.80 -11.56 -17.88
C GLU A 77 -2.50 -10.67 -19.09
N THR A 78 -3.50 -9.95 -19.61
CA THR A 78 -3.27 -8.97 -20.68
C THR A 78 -2.41 -7.79 -20.18
N ASP A 79 -1.71 -7.09 -21.10
CA ASP A 79 -0.95 -5.89 -20.74
C ASP A 79 -1.84 -4.82 -20.07
N GLU A 80 -3.07 -4.67 -20.53
CA GLU A 80 -4.06 -3.75 -19.94
C GLU A 80 -4.35 -4.08 -18.47
N MET A 81 -4.56 -5.36 -18.14
CA MET A 81 -4.79 -5.79 -16.75
C MET A 81 -3.54 -5.62 -15.89
N LEU A 82 -2.37 -5.97 -16.43
CA LEU A 82 -1.10 -5.83 -15.73
C LEU A 82 -0.78 -4.35 -15.47
N LEU A 83 -1.01 -3.47 -16.44
CA LEU A 83 -0.83 -2.02 -16.27
C LEU A 83 -1.68 -1.47 -15.12
N CYS A 84 -2.97 -1.85 -15.06
CA CYS A 84 -3.86 -1.48 -13.96
C CYS A 84 -3.41 -2.05 -12.60
N ARG A 85 -2.84 -3.25 -12.60
CA ARG A 85 -2.29 -3.88 -11.37
C ARG A 85 -0.91 -3.33 -11.01
N ASN A 86 -0.21 -2.65 -11.91
CA ASN A 86 1.06 -1.98 -11.65
C ASN A 86 0.88 -0.53 -11.15
N ALA A 87 -0.17 -0.31 -10.35
CA ALA A 87 -0.42 0.90 -9.57
C ALA A 87 -0.58 0.54 -8.08
N LEU A 88 -0.44 1.52 -7.19
CA LEU A 88 -0.68 1.33 -5.75
C LEU A 88 -2.18 1.12 -5.48
N LYS A 89 -3.01 2.04 -5.97
CA LYS A 89 -4.46 1.87 -5.99
C LYS A 89 -4.89 1.16 -7.26
N VAL A 90 -5.26 -0.11 -7.14
CA VAL A 90 -5.72 -0.94 -8.27
C VAL A 90 -7.19 -0.68 -8.52
N VAL A 91 -7.57 -0.45 -9.77
CA VAL A 91 -8.98 -0.35 -10.21
C VAL A 91 -9.15 -1.13 -11.50
N LEU A 92 -9.98 -2.16 -11.47
CA LEU A 92 -10.38 -2.99 -12.61
C LEU A 92 -11.89 -2.90 -12.76
N ALA A 93 -12.36 -1.78 -13.33
CA ALA A 93 -13.77 -1.40 -13.35
C ALA A 93 -14.68 -2.48 -13.99
N LYS A 94 -14.29 -3.01 -15.15
CA LYS A 94 -15.06 -4.06 -15.83
C LYS A 94 -15.31 -5.32 -14.97
N TRP A 95 -14.52 -5.56 -13.93
CA TRP A 95 -14.63 -6.72 -13.05
C TRP A 95 -15.12 -6.38 -11.64
N ASN A 96 -15.51 -5.12 -11.37
CA ASN A 96 -15.84 -4.63 -10.03
C ASN A 96 -14.77 -5.00 -8.97
N TYR A 97 -13.51 -4.99 -9.38
CA TYR A 97 -12.37 -5.40 -8.56
C TYR A 97 -11.38 -4.24 -8.39
N GLY A 98 -10.79 -4.15 -7.20
CA GLY A 98 -9.79 -3.12 -6.92
C GLY A 98 -9.60 -2.87 -5.44
N THR A 99 -8.79 -1.86 -5.13
CA THR A 99 -8.54 -1.39 -3.77
C THR A 99 -9.81 -0.74 -3.19
N ARG A 100 -10.34 -1.32 -2.11
CA ARG A 100 -11.53 -0.83 -1.40
C ARG A 100 -11.23 -0.27 -0.01
N THR A 101 -10.03 -0.56 0.50
CA THR A 101 -9.58 -0.18 1.85
C THR A 101 -8.13 0.24 1.80
N HIS A 102 -7.82 1.30 2.54
CA HIS A 102 -6.47 1.76 2.84
C HIS A 102 -6.26 1.72 4.34
N SER A 103 -5.11 1.23 4.79
CA SER A 103 -4.81 1.11 6.22
C SER A 103 -3.41 1.65 6.51
N ILE A 104 -3.30 2.45 7.57
CA ILE A 104 -2.04 3.00 8.06
C ILE A 104 -1.93 2.66 9.54
N LEU A 105 -0.78 2.11 9.92
CA LEU A 105 -0.43 1.83 11.30
C LEU A 105 0.84 2.61 11.65
N VAL A 106 0.76 3.46 12.67
CA VAL A 106 1.92 4.17 13.23
C VAL A 106 2.12 3.67 14.65
N VAL A 107 3.33 3.20 14.97
CA VAL A 107 3.70 2.73 16.32
C VAL A 107 4.85 3.56 16.84
N ASN A 108 4.71 4.12 18.04
CA ASN A 108 5.77 4.93 18.66
C ASN A 108 6.72 4.08 19.52
N GLY A 109 7.81 4.70 20.00
CA GLY A 109 8.81 4.02 20.84
C GLY A 109 8.31 3.56 22.23
N LYS A 110 7.05 3.87 22.60
CA LYS A 110 6.40 3.35 23.82
C LYS A 110 5.43 2.19 23.51
N GLY A 111 5.41 1.69 22.28
CA GLY A 111 4.48 0.64 21.85
C GLY A 111 3.05 1.13 21.65
N GLN A 112 2.78 2.43 21.67
CA GLN A 112 1.43 2.93 21.38
C GLN A 112 1.22 2.99 19.87
N ALA A 113 0.17 2.32 19.41
CA ALA A 113 -0.24 2.22 18.03
C ALA A 113 -1.46 3.09 17.73
N GLU A 114 -1.40 3.79 16.59
CA GLU A 114 -2.54 4.45 15.95
C GLU A 114 -2.81 3.77 14.60
N PHE A 115 -4.00 3.21 14.46
CA PHE A 115 -4.45 2.57 13.22
C PHE A 115 -5.56 3.41 12.58
N THR A 116 -5.33 3.86 11.37
CA THR A 116 -6.31 4.58 10.55
C THR A 116 -6.69 3.71 9.36
N GLU A 117 -7.98 3.44 9.21
CA GLU A 117 -8.55 2.73 8.08
C GLU A 117 -9.50 3.63 7.30
N LYS A 118 -9.34 3.69 5.98
CA LYS A 118 -10.25 4.38 5.07
C LYS A 118 -10.84 3.36 4.08
N THR A 119 -12.13 3.07 4.22
CA THR A 119 -12.83 2.00 3.52
C THR A 119 -14.01 2.56 2.71
N MET A 120 -14.26 2.03 1.51
CA MET A 120 -15.43 2.38 0.71
C MET A 120 -16.72 1.90 1.40
N LYS A 121 -17.75 2.74 1.45
CA LYS A 121 -19.06 2.37 1.99
C LYS A 121 -19.86 1.58 0.94
N GLU A 122 -20.59 0.57 1.42
CA GLU A 122 -21.56 -0.15 0.59
C GLU A 122 -22.87 0.66 0.45
N PRO A 123 -23.55 0.61 -0.72
CA PRO A 123 -23.15 -0.11 -1.93
C PRO A 123 -22.05 0.61 -2.72
N ILE A 124 -21.04 -0.13 -3.17
CA ILE A 124 -19.93 0.45 -3.95
C ILE A 124 -20.31 0.59 -5.43
N ASN A 125 -20.32 1.83 -5.94
CA ASN A 125 -20.39 2.11 -7.38
C ASN A 125 -19.04 2.62 -7.89
N ILE A 126 -18.20 1.71 -8.39
CA ILE A 126 -16.86 2.02 -8.91
C ILE A 126 -16.87 2.94 -10.15
N ASN A 127 -18.00 3.02 -10.86
CA ASN A 127 -18.18 3.81 -12.08
C ASN A 127 -18.81 5.18 -11.77
N GLY A 128 -19.13 5.45 -10.51
CA GLY A 128 -19.70 6.71 -10.05
C GLY A 128 -19.01 7.20 -8.78
N ASP A 129 -19.74 7.96 -7.98
CA ASP A 129 -19.21 8.48 -6.72
C ASP A 129 -19.10 7.35 -5.69
N VAL A 130 -17.92 7.26 -5.08
CA VAL A 130 -17.64 6.31 -4.00
C VAL A 130 -17.52 7.09 -2.70
N GLU A 131 -18.44 6.82 -1.77
CA GLU A 131 -18.31 7.30 -0.40
C GLU A 131 -17.25 6.51 0.36
N TRP A 132 -16.46 7.20 1.17
CA TRP A 132 -15.46 6.59 2.04
C TRP A 132 -15.79 6.88 3.50
N GLU A 133 -15.69 5.87 4.35
CA GLU A 133 -15.65 6.04 5.79
C GLU A 133 -14.20 5.98 6.28
N THR A 134 -13.88 6.74 7.33
CA THR A 134 -12.57 6.69 7.99
C THR A 134 -12.78 6.31 9.45
N ARG A 135 -12.06 5.28 9.91
CA ARG A 135 -12.09 4.79 11.29
C ARG A 135 -10.68 4.90 11.87
N ASN A 136 -10.61 5.27 13.14
CA ASN A 136 -9.35 5.42 13.86
C ASN A 136 -9.41 4.58 15.13
N PHE A 137 -8.33 3.85 15.40
CA PHE A 137 -8.20 2.98 16.56
C PHE A 137 -6.86 3.25 17.24
N THR A 138 -6.83 3.11 18.55
CA THR A 138 -5.61 3.29 19.34
C THR A 138 -5.49 2.13 20.32
N PHE A 139 -4.32 1.50 20.36
CA PHE A 139 -4.03 0.34 21.19
C PHE A 139 -2.54 0.27 21.53
N ASN A 140 -2.15 -0.58 22.47
CA ASN A 140 -0.75 -0.85 22.76
C ASN A 140 -0.33 -2.16 22.07
N VAL A 141 0.88 -2.19 21.53
CA VAL A 141 1.53 -3.39 21.00
C VAL A 141 2.37 -3.96 22.14
N GLU A 142 1.96 -5.12 22.66
CA GLU A 142 2.65 -5.86 23.73
C GLU A 142 3.90 -6.60 23.25
#